data_AF-A0A3A0FQY3-F1
#
_entry.id   AF-A0A3A0FQY3-F1
#
_cell.length_a   1.000
_cell.length_b   1.000
_cell.length_c   1.000
_cell.angle_alpha   90.00
_cell.angle_beta   90.00
_cell.angle_gamma   90.00
#
_symmetry.space_group_name_H-M   'P 1'
#
loop_
_entity.id
_entity.type
_entity.pdbx_description
1 polymer ?
#
loop_
_entity_poly.entity_id
_entity_poly.type
_entity_poly.pdbx_seq_one_letter_code
_entity_poly.pdbx_strand_id
1 'polypeptide(L)'
;MHWTLWGSTLSPFALKVEALLRFARLPHRWLPAQGRFAEALRFERRRRRLVRGRIPLTWPSLDPLDEFPLVPFLFGPGGENLYDSSAIGVWLDAQRHTGASPLVPREDAALAFAVQLVDEALDEVGLYLVHHARWVVSARDNDAGVRLAGEMRPLLGPAAQVLARAFPARQVRRLPYLFSVAPPHAGFADLPARLRPPARAGFPATHALLDDAHARLVAALEPLVRAQPFLFGERFTLADASVYGQLAMNRADPSANARLRRDAPALHGWVERLARGDFAGQRAAAPLALGPQHAPLFAWVGDVFVPLMQQNHDAHRRHAAAGETRFNEAAFDAGRALYDGALLGRPFRSVAKTFQVRVWRDLRRAWDALDAGARTSVEALLPAGARLDRDGAAA
;
A
#
# COMPACT_ATOMS: atom_id res chain seq x y z
N MET A 1 8.34 -16.43 23.35
CA MET A 1 8.67 -16.68 21.93
C MET A 1 8.32 -15.42 21.13
N HIS A 2 9.00 -15.12 20.02
CA HIS A 2 8.79 -13.88 19.24
C HIS A 2 8.29 -14.17 17.83
N TRP A 3 7.50 -13.24 17.29
CA TRP A 3 7.17 -13.16 15.87
C TRP A 3 8.39 -12.71 15.05
N THR A 4 8.46 -13.13 13.79
CA THR A 4 9.49 -12.65 12.86
C THR A 4 8.82 -11.95 11.69
N LEU A 5 9.04 -10.65 11.58
CA LEU A 5 8.69 -9.86 10.41
C LEU A 5 9.86 -9.90 9.44
N TRP A 6 9.69 -10.61 8.32
CA TRP A 6 10.63 -10.59 7.22
C TRP A 6 10.28 -9.43 6.28
N GLY A 7 11.07 -8.36 6.30
CA GLY A 7 10.71 -7.12 5.64
C GLY A 7 11.86 -6.12 5.50
N SER A 8 11.52 -4.93 5.00
CA SER A 8 12.42 -3.78 4.87
C SER A 8 11.68 -2.51 5.27
N THR A 9 12.36 -1.56 5.92
CA THR A 9 11.76 -0.24 6.24
C THR A 9 11.45 0.58 4.98
N LEU A 10 11.89 0.09 3.81
CA LEU A 10 11.54 0.64 2.51
C LEU A 10 10.20 0.13 1.96
N SER A 11 9.56 -0.86 2.60
CA SER A 11 8.25 -1.40 2.20
C SER A 11 7.14 -0.80 3.07
N PRO A 12 6.14 -0.13 2.47
CA PRO A 12 5.04 0.44 3.23
C PRO A 12 4.19 -0.65 3.89
N PHE A 13 4.01 -1.78 3.21
CA PHE A 13 3.33 -2.96 3.73
C PHE A 13 4.04 -3.57 4.94
N ALA A 14 5.37 -3.56 4.97
CA ALA A 14 6.12 -4.04 6.14
C ALA A 14 5.95 -3.10 7.34
N LEU A 15 5.93 -1.79 7.10
CA LEU A 15 5.65 -0.80 8.15
C LEU A 15 4.23 -0.92 8.70
N LYS A 16 3.24 -1.17 7.82
CA LYS A 16 1.86 -1.51 8.21
C LYS A 16 1.81 -2.72 9.14
N VAL A 17 2.46 -3.84 8.77
CA VAL A 17 2.52 -5.05 9.61
C VAL A 17 3.24 -4.78 10.94
N GLU A 18 4.31 -4.00 10.95
CA GLU A 18 4.99 -3.63 12.20
C GLU A 18 4.09 -2.81 13.13
N ALA A 19 3.36 -1.83 12.60
CA ALA A 19 2.39 -1.06 13.39
C ALA A 19 1.32 -1.97 14.01
N LEU A 20 0.79 -2.93 13.24
CA LEU A 20 -0.17 -3.92 13.72
C LEU A 20 0.41 -4.79 14.86
N LEU A 21 1.65 -5.27 14.72
CA LEU A 21 2.33 -6.04 15.76
C LEU A 21 2.56 -5.21 17.04
N ARG A 22 2.98 -3.95 16.88
CA ARG A 22 3.19 -3.03 18.02
C ARG A 22 1.87 -2.70 18.71
N PHE A 23 0.81 -2.43 17.95
CA PHE A 23 -0.52 -2.17 18.49
C PHE A 23 -1.06 -3.38 19.27
N ALA A 24 -0.90 -4.58 18.72
CA ALA A 24 -1.28 -5.84 19.37
C ALA A 24 -0.34 -6.24 20.52
N ARG A 25 0.71 -5.45 20.79
CA ARG A 25 1.77 -5.72 21.79
C ARG A 25 2.40 -7.10 21.60
N LEU A 26 2.55 -7.53 20.35
CA LEU A 26 3.17 -8.80 19.99
C LEU A 26 4.69 -8.63 19.86
N PRO A 27 5.50 -9.28 20.72
CA PRO A 27 6.95 -9.22 20.61
C PRO A 27 7.40 -9.76 19.26
N HIS A 28 8.17 -8.97 18.52
CA HIS A 28 8.62 -9.34 17.18
C HIS A 28 10.06 -8.90 16.92
N ARG A 29 10.67 -9.51 15.91
CA ARG A 29 11.98 -9.12 15.37
C ARG A 29 11.87 -8.83 13.89
N TRP A 30 12.57 -7.79 13.46
CA TRP A 30 12.67 -7.38 12.07
C TRP A 30 13.86 -8.06 11.39
N LEU A 31 13.61 -9.03 10.53
CA LEU A 31 14.64 -9.74 9.76
C LEU A 31 14.62 -9.33 8.28
N PRO A 32 15.78 -9.29 7.60
CA PRO A 32 17.11 -9.71 8.10
C PRO A 32 17.84 -8.68 8.98
N ALA A 33 17.39 -7.42 9.04
CA ALA A 33 18.13 -6.30 9.64
C ALA A 33 18.62 -6.53 11.09
N GLN A 34 17.79 -7.11 11.96
CA GLN A 34 18.12 -7.34 13.39
C GLN A 34 18.68 -8.74 13.68
N GLY A 35 18.99 -9.52 12.64
CA GLY A 35 19.42 -10.91 12.75
C GLY A 35 20.93 -11.11 12.67
N ARG A 36 21.40 -12.29 13.11
CA ARG A 36 22.70 -12.83 12.69
C ARG A 36 22.54 -13.59 11.36
N PHE A 37 23.65 -13.86 10.68
CA PHE A 37 23.64 -14.58 9.39
C PHE A 37 22.86 -15.89 9.42
N ALA A 38 23.09 -16.74 10.43
CA ALA A 38 22.40 -18.02 10.55
C ALA A 38 20.87 -17.86 10.67
N GLU A 39 20.41 -16.86 11.41
CA GLU A 39 18.97 -16.57 11.58
C GLU A 39 18.36 -16.02 10.29
N ALA A 40 19.03 -15.04 9.68
CA ALA A 40 18.60 -14.44 8.42
C ALA A 40 18.52 -15.49 7.31
N LEU A 41 19.53 -16.37 7.21
CA LEU A 41 19.56 -17.46 6.24
C LEU A 41 18.45 -18.49 6.48
N ARG A 42 18.18 -18.83 7.75
CA ARG A 42 17.08 -19.74 8.12
C ARG A 42 15.73 -19.21 7.63
N PHE A 43 15.44 -17.94 7.89
CA PHE A 43 14.16 -17.33 7.48
C PHE A 43 14.10 -17.05 5.98
N GLU A 44 15.20 -16.68 5.31
CA GLU A 44 15.23 -16.60 3.85
C GLU A 44 14.94 -17.96 3.20
N ARG A 45 15.52 -19.05 3.75
CA ARG A 45 15.22 -20.41 3.30
C ARG A 45 13.75 -20.77 3.53
N ARG A 46 13.18 -20.41 4.69
CA ARG A 46 11.75 -20.61 5.00
C ARG A 46 10.86 -19.87 4.01
N ARG A 47 11.12 -18.59 3.75
CA ARG A 47 10.41 -17.77 2.75
C ARG A 47 10.50 -18.38 1.36
N ARG A 48 11.70 -18.77 0.90
CA ARG A 48 11.87 -19.42 -0.43
C ARG A 48 11.12 -20.74 -0.53
N ARG A 49 11.09 -21.54 0.55
CA ARG A 49 10.32 -22.79 0.58
C ARG A 49 8.82 -22.50 0.52
N LEU A 50 8.34 -21.48 1.22
CA LEU A 50 6.94 -21.05 1.20
C LEU A 50 6.51 -20.64 -0.21
N VAL A 51 7.23 -19.71 -0.83
CA VAL A 51 6.93 -19.19 -2.17
C VAL A 51 6.97 -20.30 -3.24
N ARG A 52 7.76 -21.36 -3.02
CA ARG A 52 7.83 -22.54 -3.91
C ARG A 52 6.81 -23.63 -3.56
N GLY A 53 5.89 -23.40 -2.62
CA GLY A 53 4.90 -24.39 -2.18
C GLY A 53 5.48 -25.60 -1.45
N ARG A 54 6.70 -25.51 -0.92
CA ARG A 54 7.39 -26.63 -0.21
C ARG A 54 7.13 -26.67 1.30
N ILE A 55 6.44 -25.67 1.83
CA ILE A 55 5.89 -25.63 3.19
C ILE A 55 4.51 -24.98 3.12
N PRO A 56 3.58 -25.32 4.02
CA PRO A 56 2.23 -24.81 3.95
C PRO A 56 2.19 -23.31 4.25
N LEU A 57 1.37 -22.60 3.48
CA LEU A 57 0.92 -21.26 3.82
C LEU A 57 -0.21 -21.38 4.86
N THR A 58 -0.13 -20.59 5.93
CA THR A 58 -1.16 -20.59 6.97
C THR A 58 -2.33 -19.67 6.60
N TRP A 59 -2.02 -18.47 6.08
CA TRP A 59 -3.03 -17.48 5.69
C TRP A 59 -2.41 -16.40 4.78
N PRO A 60 -3.20 -15.80 3.85
CA PRO A 60 -4.52 -16.22 3.38
C PRO A 60 -4.46 -17.49 2.50
N SER A 61 -5.62 -18.00 2.09
CA SER A 61 -5.68 -18.98 0.98
C SER A 61 -5.26 -18.32 -0.33
N LEU A 62 -4.48 -19.01 -1.16
CA LEU A 62 -4.04 -18.46 -2.46
C LEU A 62 -5.19 -18.46 -3.47
N ASP A 63 -5.43 -17.30 -4.11
CA ASP A 63 -6.23 -17.17 -5.33
C ASP A 63 -5.34 -17.28 -6.58
N PRO A 64 -5.85 -17.79 -7.72
CA PRO A 64 -5.09 -17.82 -8.98
C PRO A 64 -4.62 -16.44 -9.50
N LEU A 65 -5.25 -15.35 -9.06
CA LEU A 65 -4.88 -13.98 -9.43
C LEU A 65 -3.80 -13.37 -8.52
N ASP A 66 -3.48 -14.04 -7.40
CA ASP A 66 -2.51 -13.56 -6.41
C ASP A 66 -1.07 -13.74 -6.89
N GLU A 67 -0.22 -12.79 -6.51
CA GLU A 67 1.23 -12.91 -6.63
C GLU A 67 1.86 -12.72 -5.26
N PHE A 68 2.82 -13.58 -4.89
CA PHE A 68 3.57 -13.37 -3.66
C PHE A 68 4.34 -12.04 -3.74
N PRO A 69 4.22 -11.18 -2.71
CA PRO A 69 4.99 -9.96 -2.66
C PRO A 69 6.47 -10.27 -2.40
N LEU A 70 7.33 -9.28 -2.65
CA LEU A 70 8.72 -9.37 -2.24
C LEU A 70 8.84 -9.44 -0.71
N VAL A 71 8.10 -8.57 -0.02
CA VAL A 71 7.98 -8.41 1.43
C VAL A 71 6.67 -7.65 1.73
N PRO A 72 6.06 -7.79 2.92
CA PRO A 72 6.49 -8.58 4.07
C PRO A 72 6.03 -10.03 4.07
N PHE A 73 6.71 -10.84 4.88
CA PHE A 73 6.19 -12.12 5.39
C PHE A 73 6.22 -12.08 6.91
N LEU A 74 5.20 -12.64 7.56
CA LEU A 74 5.14 -12.75 9.01
C LEU A 74 5.19 -14.22 9.41
N PHE A 75 6.18 -14.57 10.21
CA PHE A 75 6.37 -15.94 10.71
C PHE A 75 6.09 -16.00 12.20
N GLY A 76 5.15 -16.84 12.58
CA GLY A 76 4.74 -16.99 13.97
C GLY A 76 5.55 -18.01 14.76
N PRO A 77 5.50 -17.92 16.10
CA PRO A 77 6.21 -18.82 17.01
C PRO A 77 5.64 -20.25 16.99
N GLY A 78 4.39 -20.44 16.59
CA GLY A 78 3.73 -21.74 16.43
C GLY A 78 4.00 -22.41 15.08
N GLY A 79 4.77 -21.78 14.19
CA GLY A 79 5.06 -22.31 12.85
C GLY A 79 4.21 -21.68 11.73
N GLU A 80 3.43 -20.65 12.05
CA GLU A 80 2.58 -19.91 11.12
C GLU A 80 3.41 -19.25 10.01
N ASN A 81 2.90 -19.30 8.78
CA ASN A 81 3.47 -18.65 7.61
C ASN A 81 2.39 -17.73 7.02
N LEU A 82 2.56 -16.42 7.20
CA LEU A 82 1.58 -15.43 6.77
C LEU A 82 2.19 -14.49 5.73
N TYR A 83 1.39 -14.09 4.74
CA TYR A 83 1.73 -13.06 3.76
C TYR A 83 0.50 -12.17 3.52
N ASP A 84 0.68 -11.09 2.77
CA ASP A 84 -0.33 -10.04 2.54
C ASP A 84 -0.62 -9.21 3.80
N SER A 85 -0.36 -7.89 3.75
CA SER A 85 -0.43 -7.04 4.93
C SER A 85 -1.85 -6.85 5.48
N SER A 86 -2.86 -6.81 4.60
CA SER A 86 -4.26 -6.67 4.98
C SER A 86 -4.77 -7.98 5.59
N ALA A 87 -4.49 -9.11 4.94
CA ALA A 87 -4.81 -10.44 5.43
C ALA A 87 -4.12 -10.76 6.75
N ILE A 88 -2.85 -10.36 6.93
CA ILE A 88 -2.15 -10.44 8.22
C ILE A 88 -2.89 -9.62 9.28
N GLY A 89 -3.32 -8.39 8.97
CA GLY A 89 -4.08 -7.55 9.89
C GLY A 89 -5.39 -8.20 10.34
N VAL A 90 -6.17 -8.72 9.39
CA VAL A 90 -7.42 -9.45 9.68
C VAL A 90 -7.17 -10.72 10.50
N TRP A 91 -6.11 -11.48 10.17
CA TRP A 91 -5.74 -12.68 10.91
C TRP A 91 -5.35 -12.35 12.35
N LEU A 92 -4.47 -11.35 12.54
CA LEU A 92 -4.07 -10.89 13.87
C LEU A 92 -5.29 -10.43 14.68
N ASP A 93 -6.23 -9.73 14.05
CA ASP A 93 -7.46 -9.32 14.70
C ASP A 93 -8.31 -10.50 15.19
N ALA A 94 -8.46 -11.53 14.35
CA ALA A 94 -9.22 -12.74 14.69
C ALA A 94 -8.57 -13.59 15.80
N GLN A 95 -7.25 -13.50 15.98
CA GLN A 95 -6.53 -14.22 17.04
C GLN A 95 -6.54 -13.51 18.39
N ARG A 96 -7.05 -12.27 18.48
CA ARG A 96 -7.03 -11.52 19.74
C ARG A 96 -8.11 -12.01 20.69
N HIS A 97 -7.77 -12.07 21.98
CA HIS A 97 -8.70 -12.45 23.04
C HIS A 97 -9.87 -11.47 23.16
N THR A 98 -10.99 -11.97 23.68
CA THR A 98 -12.17 -11.19 24.06
C THR A 98 -11.77 -10.00 24.94
N GLY A 99 -12.10 -8.77 24.51
CA GLY A 99 -11.81 -7.52 25.22
C GLY A 99 -10.76 -6.60 24.54
N ALA A 100 -10.08 -7.09 23.50
CA ALA A 100 -9.24 -6.25 22.66
C ALA A 100 -10.09 -5.46 21.63
N SER A 101 -9.73 -4.21 21.34
CA SER A 101 -10.40 -3.40 20.31
C SER A 101 -10.17 -4.00 18.93
N PRO A 102 -11.22 -4.35 18.18
CA PRO A 102 -11.04 -4.94 16.86
C PRO A 102 -10.46 -3.91 15.89
N LEU A 103 -9.54 -4.37 15.03
CA LEU A 103 -8.98 -3.60 13.92
C LEU A 103 -9.99 -3.43 12.78
N VAL A 104 -10.94 -4.35 12.69
CA VAL A 104 -12.07 -4.32 11.75
C VAL A 104 -13.38 -4.29 12.55
N PRO A 105 -14.15 -3.19 12.53
CA PRO A 105 -15.35 -3.03 13.36
C PRO A 105 -16.53 -3.81 12.77
N ARG A 106 -16.53 -5.14 12.94
CA ARG A 106 -17.52 -6.06 12.34
C ARG A 106 -18.94 -5.85 12.86
N GLU A 107 -19.11 -5.14 13.97
CA GLU A 107 -20.40 -4.77 14.55
C GLU A 107 -21.19 -3.75 13.71
N ASP A 108 -20.51 -2.99 12.85
CA ASP A 108 -21.11 -2.00 11.95
C ASP A 108 -20.65 -2.29 10.51
N ALA A 109 -21.57 -2.80 9.70
CA ALA A 109 -21.27 -3.23 8.33
C ALA A 109 -20.80 -2.08 7.44
N ALA A 110 -21.37 -0.88 7.59
CA ALA A 110 -20.98 0.29 6.79
C ALA A 110 -19.57 0.72 7.15
N LEU A 111 -19.26 0.78 8.44
CA LEU A 111 -17.95 1.14 8.93
C LEU A 111 -16.89 0.07 8.61
N ALA A 112 -17.22 -1.21 8.73
CA ALA A 112 -16.33 -2.30 8.34
C ALA A 112 -15.95 -2.22 6.86
N PHE A 113 -16.94 -1.95 5.98
CA PHE A 113 -16.69 -1.73 4.57
C PHE A 113 -15.88 -0.46 4.31
N ALA A 114 -16.18 0.65 5.00
CA ALA A 114 -15.40 1.88 4.92
C ALA A 114 -13.93 1.69 5.28
N VAL A 115 -13.64 0.94 6.35
CA VAL A 115 -12.27 0.56 6.75
C VAL A 115 -11.59 -0.26 5.66
N GLN A 116 -12.27 -1.27 5.11
CA GLN A 116 -11.75 -2.08 4.00
C GLN A 116 -11.49 -1.23 2.76
N LEU A 117 -12.41 -0.34 2.39
CA LEU A 117 -12.28 0.49 1.20
C LEU A 117 -11.08 1.44 1.29
N VAL A 118 -10.86 2.07 2.45
CA VAL A 118 -9.68 2.91 2.70
C VAL A 118 -8.40 2.06 2.69
N ASP A 119 -8.44 0.89 3.33
CA ASP A 119 -7.32 -0.06 3.35
C ASP A 119 -6.82 -0.41 1.94
N GLU A 120 -7.72 -0.89 1.09
CA GLU A 120 -7.41 -1.27 -0.30
C GLU A 120 -7.01 -0.06 -1.15
N ALA A 121 -7.65 1.10 -0.94
CA ALA A 121 -7.30 2.30 -1.69
C ALA A 121 -5.86 2.78 -1.43
N LEU A 122 -5.40 2.67 -0.18
CA LEU A 122 -4.03 3.02 0.19
C LEU A 122 -3.03 1.95 -0.25
N ASP A 123 -3.36 0.66 -0.14
CA ASP A 123 -2.47 -0.40 -0.57
C ASP A 123 -2.23 -0.40 -2.09
N GLU A 124 -3.24 0.00 -2.88
CA GLU A 124 -3.15 0.08 -4.34
C GLU A 124 -2.61 1.43 -4.86
N VAL A 125 -3.27 2.54 -4.53
CA VAL A 125 -2.90 3.86 -5.07
C VAL A 125 -1.85 4.53 -4.21
N GLY A 126 -1.95 4.40 -2.88
CA GLY A 126 -0.96 4.95 -1.95
C GLY A 126 0.46 4.49 -2.31
N LEU A 127 0.62 3.22 -2.69
CA LEU A 127 1.89 2.66 -3.17
C LEU A 127 2.51 3.47 -4.33
N TYR A 128 1.70 3.87 -5.32
CA TYR A 128 2.17 4.69 -6.44
C TYR A 128 2.65 6.07 -5.95
N LEU A 129 1.89 6.69 -5.05
CA LEU A 129 2.21 8.01 -4.51
C LEU A 129 3.52 7.99 -3.72
N VAL A 130 3.73 7.00 -2.85
CA VAL A 130 4.89 6.98 -1.95
C VAL A 130 6.17 6.54 -2.67
N HIS A 131 6.04 5.70 -3.72
CA HIS A 131 7.16 5.42 -4.62
C HIS A 131 7.52 6.65 -5.46
N HIS A 132 6.53 7.38 -5.97
CA HIS A 132 6.75 8.63 -6.67
C HIS A 132 7.45 9.65 -5.76
N ALA A 133 6.98 9.82 -4.52
CA ALA A 133 7.60 10.71 -3.54
C ALA A 133 9.08 10.35 -3.29
N ARG A 134 9.43 9.08 -3.11
CA ARG A 134 10.82 8.66 -2.91
C ARG A 134 11.71 8.94 -4.12
N TRP A 135 11.29 8.49 -5.29
CA TRP A 135 12.16 8.41 -6.47
C TRP A 135 12.07 9.62 -7.41
N VAL A 136 11.10 10.51 -7.19
CA VAL A 136 10.91 11.74 -7.97
C VAL A 136 11.06 12.98 -7.08
N VAL A 137 10.27 13.09 -6.00
CA VAL A 137 10.34 14.27 -5.10
C VAL A 137 11.66 14.29 -4.34
N SER A 138 12.07 13.14 -3.79
CA SER A 138 13.33 12.94 -3.07
C SER A 138 14.44 12.35 -3.93
N ALA A 139 14.37 12.46 -5.26
CA ALA A 139 15.33 11.85 -6.17
C ALA A 139 16.80 12.27 -5.92
N ARG A 140 16.99 13.47 -5.36
CA ARG A 140 18.30 14.09 -5.09
C ARG A 140 18.88 13.75 -3.72
N ASP A 141 18.03 13.40 -2.75
CA ASP A 141 18.41 13.33 -1.34
C ASP A 141 18.00 12.05 -0.62
N ASN A 142 17.28 11.12 -1.27
CA ASN A 142 17.02 9.81 -0.68
C ASN A 142 18.27 8.91 -0.71
N ASP A 143 18.42 8.10 0.32
CA ASP A 143 19.52 7.14 0.51
C ASP A 143 19.01 5.68 0.55
N ALA A 144 17.83 5.41 -0.02
CA ALA A 144 17.12 4.14 0.11
C ALA A 144 17.99 2.92 -0.24
N GLY A 145 18.86 3.02 -1.25
CA GLY A 145 19.80 1.96 -1.58
C GLY A 145 20.76 1.62 -0.43
N VAL A 146 21.32 2.63 0.22
CA VAL A 146 22.25 2.46 1.35
C VAL A 146 21.53 1.82 2.54
N ARG A 147 20.32 2.29 2.86
CA ARG A 147 19.49 1.71 3.93
C ARG A 147 19.19 0.24 3.67
N LEU A 148 18.74 -0.12 2.46
CA LEU A 148 18.48 -1.52 2.12
C LEU A 148 19.75 -2.39 2.19
N ALA A 149 20.89 -1.88 1.74
CA ALA A 149 22.17 -2.59 1.87
C ALA A 149 22.51 -2.85 3.35
N GLY A 150 22.26 -1.88 4.23
CA GLY A 150 22.39 -2.04 5.68
C GLY A 150 21.48 -3.15 6.22
N GLU A 151 20.19 -3.12 5.89
CA GLU A 151 19.20 -4.11 6.34
C GLU A 151 19.53 -5.54 5.86
N MET A 152 20.09 -5.67 4.65
CA MET A 152 20.43 -6.96 4.05
C MET A 152 21.83 -7.45 4.42
N ARG A 153 22.65 -6.63 5.08
CA ARG A 153 24.04 -6.98 5.46
C ARG A 153 24.14 -8.27 6.29
N PRO A 154 23.24 -8.57 7.24
CA PRO A 154 23.29 -9.85 7.95
C PRO A 154 23.16 -11.07 7.05
N LEU A 155 22.46 -10.97 5.92
CA LEU A 155 22.26 -12.06 4.98
C LEU A 155 23.34 -12.11 3.88
N LEU A 156 23.73 -10.95 3.36
CA LEU A 156 24.58 -10.85 2.16
C LEU A 156 26.04 -10.50 2.47
N GLY A 157 26.36 -10.15 3.72
CA GLY A 157 27.71 -9.73 4.10
C GLY A 157 28.19 -8.54 3.25
N PRO A 158 29.48 -8.50 2.85
CA PRO A 158 30.04 -7.43 2.02
C PRO A 158 29.34 -7.25 0.66
N ALA A 159 28.73 -8.30 0.11
CA ALA A 159 28.02 -8.22 -1.17
C ALA A 159 26.76 -7.33 -1.11
N ALA A 160 26.27 -6.99 0.08
CA ALA A 160 25.15 -6.07 0.26
C ALA A 160 25.40 -4.70 -0.39
N GLN A 161 26.65 -4.26 -0.53
CA GLN A 161 26.99 -2.98 -1.16
C GLN A 161 26.57 -2.91 -2.64
N VAL A 162 26.45 -4.06 -3.32
CA VAL A 162 25.92 -4.11 -4.69
C VAL A 162 24.46 -3.64 -4.71
N LEU A 163 23.67 -3.98 -3.68
CA LEU A 163 22.28 -3.53 -3.57
C LEU A 163 22.19 -2.01 -3.46
N ALA A 164 23.14 -1.36 -2.79
CA ALA A 164 23.12 0.10 -2.63
C ALA A 164 23.09 0.85 -3.96
N ARG A 165 23.64 0.26 -5.04
CA ARG A 165 23.62 0.82 -6.39
C ARG A 165 22.54 0.20 -7.27
N ALA A 166 22.39 -1.13 -7.23
CA ALA A 166 21.49 -1.85 -8.12
C ALA A 166 20.00 -1.66 -7.78
N PHE A 167 19.68 -1.56 -6.49
CA PHE A 167 18.29 -1.40 -6.05
C PHE A 167 17.69 -0.06 -6.50
N PRO A 168 18.30 1.12 -6.25
CA PRO A 168 17.78 2.40 -6.74
C PRO A 168 17.58 2.41 -8.26
N ALA A 169 18.57 1.91 -9.03
CA ALA A 169 18.46 1.84 -10.49
C ALA A 169 17.28 0.97 -10.95
N ARG A 170 17.06 -0.18 -10.29
CA ARG A 170 15.89 -1.03 -10.56
C ARG A 170 14.58 -0.31 -10.22
N GLN A 171 14.51 0.38 -9.09
CA GLN A 171 13.28 1.06 -8.65
C GLN A 171 12.92 2.20 -9.59
N VAL A 172 13.89 3.05 -9.95
CA VAL A 172 13.69 4.15 -10.90
C VAL A 172 13.25 3.63 -12.27
N ARG A 173 13.86 2.55 -12.78
CA ARG A 173 13.44 1.92 -14.04
C ARG A 173 11.99 1.41 -14.00
N ARG A 174 11.52 0.95 -12.85
CA ARG A 174 10.16 0.41 -12.66
C ARG A 174 9.11 1.48 -12.41
N LEU A 175 9.47 2.77 -12.32
CA LEU A 175 8.49 3.83 -12.07
C LEU A 175 7.32 3.84 -13.06
N PRO A 176 7.51 3.64 -14.38
CA PRO A 176 6.40 3.53 -15.32
C PRO A 176 5.44 2.37 -15.03
N TYR A 177 5.92 1.23 -14.49
CA TYR A 177 5.06 0.12 -14.05
C TYR A 177 4.24 0.49 -12.81
N LEU A 178 4.81 1.35 -11.95
CA LEU A 178 4.20 1.91 -10.75
C LEU A 178 3.52 3.26 -11.04
N PHE A 179 2.98 3.43 -12.25
CA PHE A 179 2.18 4.57 -12.65
C PHE A 179 2.91 5.93 -12.65
N SER A 180 4.22 5.98 -12.43
CA SER A 180 5.02 7.21 -12.40
C SER A 180 5.87 7.35 -13.67
N VAL A 181 5.38 8.13 -14.62
CA VAL A 181 6.01 8.38 -15.93
C VAL A 181 6.42 9.84 -16.00
N ALA A 182 7.72 10.08 -16.25
CA ALA A 182 8.26 11.43 -16.37
C ALA A 182 7.90 12.07 -17.71
N PRO A 183 7.79 13.41 -17.79
CA PRO A 183 7.71 14.09 -19.08
C PRO A 183 9.03 13.93 -19.87
N PRO A 184 9.00 13.96 -21.22
CA PRO A 184 10.19 13.76 -22.06
C PRO A 184 11.39 14.66 -21.74
N HIS A 185 11.14 15.86 -21.22
CA HIS A 185 12.17 16.86 -20.86
C HIS A 185 12.21 17.14 -19.35
N ALA A 186 12.02 16.11 -18.52
CA ALA A 186 12.02 16.27 -17.07
C ALA A 186 13.36 16.80 -16.52
N GLY A 187 13.30 17.71 -15.53
CA GLY A 187 14.45 18.34 -14.89
C GLY A 187 15.22 17.41 -13.95
N PHE A 188 15.90 16.40 -14.50
CA PHE A 188 16.76 15.44 -13.78
C PHE A 188 18.15 15.28 -14.41
N ALA A 189 18.60 16.25 -15.21
CA ALA A 189 19.90 16.18 -15.88
C ALA A 189 21.09 16.12 -14.91
N ASP A 190 20.92 16.69 -13.70
CA ASP A 190 21.86 16.66 -12.59
C ASP A 190 22.03 15.25 -11.97
N LEU A 191 21.04 14.37 -12.13
CA LEU A 191 21.12 13.00 -11.62
C LEU A 191 21.90 12.10 -12.59
N PRO A 192 22.59 11.05 -12.10
CA PRO A 192 23.13 10.01 -12.95
C PRO A 192 22.05 9.34 -13.80
N ALA A 193 22.33 9.00 -15.05
CA ALA A 193 21.34 8.46 -16.00
C ALA A 193 20.48 7.30 -15.44
N ARG A 194 21.09 6.35 -14.70
CA ARG A 194 20.39 5.22 -14.07
C ARG A 194 19.39 5.59 -12.98
N LEU A 195 19.46 6.82 -12.46
CA LEU A 195 18.63 7.37 -11.38
C LEU A 195 17.68 8.47 -11.88
N ARG A 196 17.63 8.73 -13.19
CA ARG A 196 16.69 9.69 -13.76
C ARG A 196 15.31 9.02 -13.91
N PRO A 197 14.25 9.57 -13.30
CA PRO A 197 12.88 9.12 -13.57
C PRO A 197 12.60 9.08 -15.08
N PRO A 198 12.20 7.92 -15.62
CA PRO A 198 12.12 7.74 -17.06
C PRO A 198 10.78 8.23 -17.62
N ALA A 199 10.84 8.88 -18.79
CA ALA A 199 9.71 8.91 -19.72
C ALA A 199 9.60 7.55 -20.42
N ARG A 200 8.43 7.23 -20.99
CA ARG A 200 8.23 6.03 -21.81
C ARG A 200 7.43 6.38 -23.05
N ALA A 201 7.93 5.97 -24.22
CA ALA A 201 7.25 6.22 -25.49
C ALA A 201 5.84 5.60 -25.48
N GLY A 202 4.84 6.39 -25.90
CA GLY A 202 3.43 5.99 -25.89
C GLY A 202 2.76 6.00 -24.50
N PHE A 203 3.45 6.46 -23.45
CA PHE A 203 2.88 6.62 -22.11
C PHE A 203 2.80 8.12 -21.77
N PRO A 204 1.60 8.66 -21.48
CA PRO A 204 1.46 10.02 -20.99
C PRO A 204 2.24 10.24 -19.69
N ALA A 205 2.73 11.46 -19.47
CA ALA A 205 3.40 11.82 -18.23
C ALA A 205 2.39 11.90 -17.08
N THR A 206 2.71 11.27 -15.94
CA THR A 206 1.79 11.15 -14.80
C THR A 206 2.30 11.81 -13.52
N HIS A 207 3.50 12.40 -13.53
CA HIS A 207 4.06 13.05 -12.34
C HIS A 207 3.11 14.08 -11.72
N ALA A 208 2.59 15.01 -12.54
CA ALA A 208 1.65 16.02 -12.04
C ALA A 208 0.34 15.41 -11.54
N LEU A 209 -0.12 14.28 -12.11
CA LEU A 209 -1.31 13.55 -11.66
C LEU A 209 -1.07 12.96 -10.27
N LEU A 210 0.08 12.31 -10.06
CA LEU A 210 0.46 11.74 -8.76
C LEU A 210 0.68 12.84 -7.71
N ASP A 211 1.25 13.98 -8.09
CA ASP A 211 1.40 15.13 -7.19
C ASP A 211 0.04 15.70 -6.75
N ASP A 212 -0.93 15.83 -7.66
CA ASP A 212 -2.30 16.27 -7.35
C ASP A 212 -3.02 15.24 -6.46
N ALA A 213 -2.97 13.96 -6.83
CA ALA A 213 -3.56 12.88 -6.04
C ALA A 213 -2.97 12.81 -4.62
N HIS A 214 -1.65 12.97 -4.45
CA HIS A 214 -1.01 13.01 -3.14
C HIS A 214 -1.43 14.25 -2.34
N ALA A 215 -1.44 15.43 -2.95
CA ALA A 215 -1.85 16.66 -2.28
C ALA A 215 -3.31 16.58 -1.77
N ARG A 216 -4.23 16.03 -2.58
CA ARG A 216 -5.63 15.81 -2.20
C ARG A 216 -5.76 14.81 -1.04
N LEU A 217 -5.03 13.70 -1.08
CA LEU A 217 -5.03 12.71 0.01
C LEU A 217 -4.56 13.35 1.32
N VAL A 218 -3.44 14.07 1.28
CA VAL A 218 -2.87 14.74 2.45
C VAL A 218 -3.84 15.80 3.00
N ALA A 219 -4.46 16.60 2.14
CA ALA A 219 -5.44 17.60 2.52
C ALA A 219 -6.72 16.97 3.14
N ALA A 220 -7.13 15.78 2.68
CA ALA A 220 -8.26 15.05 3.23
C ALA A 220 -7.96 14.44 4.62
N LEU A 221 -6.74 13.97 4.84
CA LEU A 221 -6.33 13.31 6.07
C LEU A 221 -5.98 14.29 7.20
N GLU A 222 -5.37 15.44 6.88
CA GLU A 222 -4.93 16.44 7.86
C GLU A 222 -6.01 16.89 8.86
N PRO A 223 -7.24 17.28 8.45
CA PRO A 223 -8.27 17.69 9.40
C PRO A 223 -8.78 16.53 10.27
N LEU A 224 -8.81 15.29 9.75
CA LEU A 224 -9.26 14.11 10.49
C LEU A 224 -8.32 13.84 11.67
N VAL A 225 -7.03 13.66 11.40
CA VAL A 225 -6.05 13.33 12.45
C VAL A 225 -5.72 14.50 13.38
N ARG A 226 -6.10 15.73 13.00
CA ARG A 226 -6.06 16.89 13.89
C ARG A 226 -7.21 16.87 14.91
N ALA A 227 -8.40 16.44 14.48
CA ALA A 227 -9.58 16.44 15.32
C ALA A 227 -9.66 15.23 16.27
N GLN A 228 -9.03 14.11 15.90
CA GLN A 228 -9.15 12.83 16.60
C GLN A 228 -7.87 11.97 16.47
N PRO A 229 -7.66 11.00 17.38
CA PRO A 229 -6.41 10.21 17.40
C PRO A 229 -6.19 9.31 16.18
N PHE A 230 -7.28 8.85 15.54
CA PHE A 230 -7.30 7.87 14.44
C PHE A 230 -8.38 8.26 13.41
N LEU A 231 -8.40 7.61 12.24
CA LEU A 231 -9.24 8.01 11.10
C LEU A 231 -10.74 7.98 11.39
N PHE A 232 -11.21 7.00 12.15
CA PHE A 232 -12.64 6.78 12.43
C PHE A 232 -13.04 7.04 13.89
N GLY A 233 -12.12 7.51 14.73
CA GLY A 233 -12.41 7.94 16.10
C GLY A 233 -11.24 7.69 17.05
N GLU A 234 -11.53 7.16 18.22
CA GLU A 234 -10.54 6.86 19.27
C GLU A 234 -10.10 5.37 19.26
N ARG A 235 -10.44 4.59 18.22
CA ARG A 235 -9.91 3.24 18.00
C ARG A 235 -9.04 3.20 16.73
N PHE A 236 -7.86 2.62 16.85
CA PHE A 236 -6.96 2.28 15.75
C PHE A 236 -7.54 1.11 14.95
N THR A 237 -7.64 1.30 13.64
CA THR A 237 -8.21 0.34 12.70
C THR A 237 -7.19 -0.09 11.65
N LEU A 238 -7.58 -1.04 10.79
CA LEU A 238 -6.74 -1.44 9.65
C LEU A 238 -6.49 -0.26 8.69
N ALA A 239 -7.47 0.62 8.50
CA ALA A 239 -7.33 1.82 7.66
C ALA A 239 -6.23 2.76 8.18
N ASP A 240 -6.14 2.95 9.50
CA ASP A 240 -5.06 3.70 10.13
C ASP A 240 -3.69 3.07 9.83
N ALA A 241 -3.59 1.74 9.98
CA ALA A 241 -2.35 1.02 9.72
C ALA A 241 -1.87 1.19 8.27
N SER A 242 -2.78 1.31 7.32
CA SER A 242 -2.50 1.45 5.89
C SER A 242 -2.09 2.86 5.51
N VAL A 243 -2.83 3.88 5.97
CA VAL A 243 -2.41 5.28 5.83
C VAL A 243 -1.04 5.48 6.46
N TYR A 244 -0.82 4.95 7.66
CA TYR A 244 0.48 4.96 8.31
C TYR A 244 1.55 4.26 7.46
N GLY A 245 1.32 3.00 7.05
CA GLY A 245 2.31 2.20 6.34
C GLY A 245 2.81 2.89 5.07
N GLN A 246 1.88 3.44 4.28
CA GLN A 246 2.20 4.19 3.08
C GLN A 246 3.02 5.45 3.41
N LEU A 247 2.48 6.37 4.21
CA LEU A 247 3.15 7.66 4.47
C LEU A 247 4.47 7.50 5.26
N ALA A 248 4.55 6.51 6.15
CA ALA A 248 5.73 6.24 6.96
C ALA A 248 6.93 5.81 6.12
N MET A 249 6.70 5.25 4.92
CA MET A 249 7.76 4.86 4.00
C MET A 249 8.68 6.05 3.65
N ASN A 250 8.12 7.25 3.51
CA ASN A 250 8.87 8.44 3.10
C ASN A 250 9.45 9.25 4.26
N ARG A 251 9.34 8.79 5.51
CA ARG A 251 9.96 9.47 6.67
C ARG A 251 11.46 9.63 6.54
N ALA A 252 12.11 8.62 5.94
CA ALA A 252 13.54 8.60 5.71
C ALA A 252 13.94 9.16 4.33
N ASP A 253 13.01 9.80 3.60
CA ASP A 253 13.26 10.44 2.31
C ASP A 253 13.15 11.98 2.52
N PRO A 254 14.27 12.73 2.62
CA PRO A 254 14.27 14.06 3.25
C PRO A 254 13.33 15.10 2.62
N SER A 255 13.40 15.32 1.30
CA SER A 255 12.48 16.25 0.61
C SER A 255 11.01 15.84 0.71
N ALA A 256 10.70 14.54 0.58
CA ALA A 256 9.34 14.03 0.72
C ALA A 256 8.80 14.19 2.15
N ASN A 257 9.60 13.87 3.16
CA ASN A 257 9.25 14.08 4.57
C ASN A 257 9.05 15.57 4.89
N ALA A 258 9.95 16.44 4.41
CA ALA A 258 9.85 17.88 4.60
C ALA A 258 8.60 18.47 3.95
N ARG A 259 8.21 17.96 2.77
CA ARG A 259 6.95 18.31 2.09
C ARG A 259 5.74 17.96 2.96
N LEU A 260 5.65 16.73 3.47
CA LEU A 260 4.53 16.33 4.34
C LEU A 260 4.47 17.20 5.61
N ARG A 261 5.62 17.45 6.26
CA ARG A 261 5.70 18.29 7.46
C ARG A 261 5.21 19.72 7.23
N ARG A 262 5.49 20.29 6.06
CA ARG A 262 5.07 21.65 5.69
C ARG A 262 3.58 21.70 5.34
N ASP A 263 3.11 20.75 4.53
CA ASP A 263 1.78 20.79 3.94
C ASP A 263 0.69 20.26 4.90
N ALA A 264 1.05 19.36 5.82
CA ALA A 264 0.13 18.71 6.76
C ALA A 264 0.84 18.35 8.08
N PRO A 265 1.08 19.33 8.96
CA PRO A 265 1.87 19.14 10.18
C PRO A 265 1.21 18.20 11.20
N ALA A 266 -0.13 18.15 11.30
CA ALA A 266 -0.80 17.23 12.23
C ALA A 266 -0.65 15.78 11.75
N LEU A 267 -0.81 15.54 10.44
CA LEU A 267 -0.60 14.25 9.81
C LEU A 267 0.85 13.79 9.91
N HIS A 268 1.82 14.68 9.67
CA HIS A 268 3.22 14.39 9.90
C HIS A 268 3.48 13.98 11.36
N GLY A 269 2.95 14.73 12.32
CA GLY A 269 3.05 14.40 13.75
C GLY A 269 2.40 13.06 14.10
N TRP A 270 1.26 12.75 13.48
CA TRP A 270 0.57 11.47 13.62
C TRP A 270 1.42 10.30 13.10
N VAL A 271 2.02 10.44 11.91
CA VAL A 271 2.93 9.43 11.33
C VAL A 271 4.14 9.19 12.24
N GLU A 272 4.81 10.24 12.73
CA GLU A 272 5.97 10.13 13.62
C GLU A 272 5.61 9.52 14.98
N ARG A 273 4.40 9.76 15.48
CA ARG A 273 3.89 9.15 16.71
C ARG A 273 3.70 7.64 16.55
N LEU A 274 2.97 7.20 15.53
CA LEU A 274 2.77 5.78 15.26
C LEU A 274 4.08 5.04 14.97
N ALA A 275 5.03 5.71 14.32
CA ALA A 275 6.36 5.17 14.07
C ALA A 275 7.19 4.89 15.33
N ARG A 276 6.87 5.53 16.46
CA ARG A 276 7.45 5.22 17.77
C ARG A 276 6.68 4.14 18.53
N GLY A 277 5.64 3.58 17.93
CA GLY A 277 4.72 2.64 18.59
C GLY A 277 3.80 3.32 19.60
N ASP A 278 3.62 4.63 19.48
CA ASP A 278 2.76 5.40 20.37
C ASP A 278 1.32 5.47 19.81
N PHE A 279 0.43 4.69 20.42
CA PHE A 279 -1.00 4.68 20.10
C PHE A 279 -1.82 5.48 21.12
N ALA A 280 -1.25 6.56 21.68
CA ALA A 280 -1.97 7.48 22.56
C ALA A 280 -3.30 7.93 21.95
N GLY A 281 -4.31 8.05 22.80
CA GLY A 281 -5.70 8.30 22.40
C GLY A 281 -6.51 7.04 22.12
N GLN A 282 -5.89 5.84 22.06
CA GLN A 282 -6.62 4.58 21.95
C GLN A 282 -7.53 4.35 23.15
N ARG A 283 -8.83 4.16 22.89
CA ARG A 283 -9.85 3.82 23.88
C ARG A 283 -10.71 2.66 23.40
N ALA A 284 -10.61 1.53 24.12
CA ALA A 284 -11.12 0.28 23.58
C ALA A 284 -12.63 0.19 23.39
N ALA A 285 -13.37 0.91 24.23
CA ALA A 285 -14.83 0.96 24.20
C ALA A 285 -15.37 2.24 23.54
N ALA A 286 -14.50 3.10 22.97
CA ALA A 286 -14.96 4.30 22.31
C ALA A 286 -15.68 3.95 20.99
N PRO A 287 -16.82 4.58 20.69
CA PRO A 287 -17.50 4.38 19.42
C PRO A 287 -16.60 4.87 18.28
N LEU A 288 -16.68 4.17 17.16
CA LEU A 288 -16.19 4.68 15.88
C LEU A 288 -17.34 5.37 15.16
N ALA A 289 -17.03 6.29 14.27
CA ALA A 289 -18.02 7.01 13.49
C ALA A 289 -17.65 7.00 12.01
N LEU A 290 -18.67 6.85 11.16
CA LEU A 290 -18.62 7.15 9.74
C LEU A 290 -19.60 8.32 9.50
N GLY A 291 -19.14 9.39 8.87
CA GLY A 291 -19.90 10.63 8.81
C GLY A 291 -19.25 11.74 7.99
N PRO A 292 -19.85 12.94 7.91
CA PRO A 292 -19.49 14.01 6.98
C PRO A 292 -18.02 14.43 7.03
N GLN A 293 -17.36 14.32 8.19
CA GLN A 293 -15.93 14.62 8.33
C GLN A 293 -15.03 13.75 7.45
N HIS A 294 -15.50 12.55 7.05
CA HIS A 294 -14.78 11.63 6.19
C HIS A 294 -15.01 11.91 4.70
N ALA A 295 -15.99 12.75 4.34
CA ALA A 295 -16.34 13.02 2.94
C ALA A 295 -15.12 13.44 2.07
N PRO A 296 -14.16 14.25 2.54
CA PRO A 296 -12.96 14.54 1.74
C PRO A 296 -12.10 13.31 1.42
N LEU A 297 -11.97 12.36 2.35
CA LEU A 297 -11.21 11.13 2.14
C LEU A 297 -11.95 10.20 1.16
N PHE A 298 -13.26 10.07 1.31
CA PHE A 298 -14.08 9.25 0.42
C PHE A 298 -14.25 9.89 -0.98
N ALA A 299 -14.21 11.21 -1.09
CA ALA A 299 -14.07 11.92 -2.35
C ALA A 299 -12.76 11.55 -3.05
N TRP A 300 -11.63 11.54 -2.32
CA TRP A 300 -10.36 11.09 -2.88
C TRP A 300 -10.42 9.62 -3.35
N VAL A 301 -11.01 8.72 -2.54
CA VAL A 301 -11.22 7.32 -2.93
C VAL A 301 -12.06 7.22 -4.20
N GLY A 302 -13.15 7.98 -4.28
CA GLY A 302 -14.07 7.98 -5.42
C GLY A 302 -13.50 8.60 -6.70
N ASP A 303 -12.62 9.61 -6.58
CA ASP A 303 -12.03 10.32 -7.72
C ASP A 303 -10.75 9.65 -8.25
N VAL A 304 -10.06 8.89 -7.39
CA VAL A 304 -8.71 8.35 -7.69
C VAL A 304 -8.69 6.83 -7.70
N PHE A 305 -9.16 6.19 -6.62
CA PHE A 305 -9.05 4.73 -6.49
C PHE A 305 -10.11 4.01 -7.31
N VAL A 306 -11.40 4.30 -7.08
CA VAL A 306 -12.52 3.62 -7.75
C VAL A 306 -12.39 3.62 -9.28
N PRO A 307 -12.21 4.78 -9.97
CA PRO A 307 -12.08 4.80 -11.42
C PRO A 307 -10.83 4.07 -11.93
N LEU A 308 -9.72 4.06 -11.18
CA LEU A 308 -8.53 3.31 -11.57
C LEU A 308 -8.81 1.80 -11.54
N MET A 309 -9.46 1.32 -10.48
CA MET A 309 -9.77 -0.11 -10.31
C MET A 309 -10.77 -0.60 -11.36
N GLN A 310 -11.80 0.20 -11.66
CA GLN A 310 -12.76 -0.08 -12.73
C GLN A 310 -12.07 -0.20 -14.10
N GLN A 311 -11.26 0.80 -14.47
CA GLN A 311 -10.54 0.80 -15.75
C GLN A 311 -9.57 -0.40 -15.86
N ASN A 312 -8.89 -0.75 -14.78
CA ASN A 312 -8.02 -1.93 -14.73
C ASN A 312 -8.82 -3.23 -14.88
N HIS A 313 -9.94 -3.37 -14.18
CA HIS A 313 -10.81 -4.54 -14.25
C HIS A 313 -11.37 -4.74 -15.66
N ASP A 314 -11.85 -3.66 -16.29
CA ASP A 314 -12.36 -3.69 -17.66
C ASP A 314 -11.27 -4.01 -18.70
N ALA A 315 -10.07 -3.45 -18.52
CA ALA A 315 -8.93 -3.79 -19.36
C ALA A 315 -8.56 -5.28 -19.24
N HIS A 316 -8.45 -5.80 -18.02
CA HIS A 316 -8.19 -7.22 -17.80
C HIS A 316 -9.25 -8.10 -18.46
N ARG A 317 -10.55 -7.80 -18.27
CA ARG A 317 -11.66 -8.55 -18.87
C ARG A 317 -11.56 -8.57 -20.39
N ARG A 318 -11.31 -7.43 -21.03
CA ARG A 318 -11.16 -7.32 -22.50
C ARG A 318 -9.96 -8.12 -23.01
N HIS A 319 -8.81 -7.97 -22.37
CA HIS A 319 -7.58 -8.70 -22.75
C HIS A 319 -7.74 -10.20 -22.58
N ALA A 320 -8.29 -10.65 -21.44
CA ALA A 320 -8.56 -12.06 -21.19
C ALA A 320 -9.56 -12.65 -22.21
N ALA A 321 -10.62 -11.91 -22.56
CA ALA A 321 -11.57 -12.33 -23.61
C ALA A 321 -10.93 -12.42 -25.00
N ALA A 322 -9.87 -11.65 -25.25
CA ALA A 322 -9.07 -11.72 -26.46
C ALA A 322 -7.96 -12.81 -26.43
N GLY A 323 -7.92 -13.64 -25.39
CA GLY A 323 -6.94 -14.74 -25.26
C GLY A 323 -5.58 -14.32 -24.69
N GLU A 324 -5.46 -13.10 -24.13
CA GLU A 324 -4.26 -12.69 -23.40
C GLU A 324 -4.10 -13.54 -22.12
N THR A 325 -2.88 -14.00 -21.88
CA THR A 325 -2.51 -14.85 -20.74
C THR A 325 -1.42 -14.25 -19.87
N ARG A 326 -0.78 -13.17 -20.34
CA ARG A 326 0.25 -12.42 -19.63
C ARG A 326 -0.34 -11.12 -19.12
N PHE A 327 -0.12 -10.86 -17.83
CA PHE A 327 -0.52 -9.64 -17.14
C PHE A 327 0.64 -9.11 -16.27
N ASN A 328 0.40 -8.06 -15.49
CA ASN A 328 1.36 -7.52 -14.52
C ASN A 328 2.70 -7.11 -15.18
N GLU A 329 3.82 -7.28 -14.47
CA GLU A 329 5.15 -6.87 -14.92
C GLU A 329 5.58 -7.59 -16.22
N ALA A 330 5.24 -8.88 -16.35
CA ALA A 330 5.61 -9.66 -17.54
C ALA A 330 4.94 -9.14 -18.82
N ALA A 331 3.68 -8.71 -18.74
CA ALA A 331 3.00 -8.08 -19.89
C ALA A 331 3.49 -6.65 -20.13
N PHE A 332 3.77 -5.89 -19.06
CA PHE A 332 4.29 -4.53 -19.15
C PHE A 332 5.63 -4.46 -19.90
N ASP A 333 6.53 -5.38 -19.59
CA ASP A 333 7.85 -5.49 -20.22
C ASP A 333 7.72 -5.93 -21.69
N ALA A 334 6.71 -6.75 -22.01
CA ALA A 334 6.41 -7.20 -23.36
C ALA A 334 5.56 -6.21 -24.19
N GLY A 335 5.09 -5.11 -23.60
CA GLY A 335 4.17 -4.17 -24.25
C GLY A 335 2.77 -4.75 -24.51
N ARG A 336 2.36 -5.76 -23.74
CA ARG A 336 1.09 -6.48 -23.83
C ARG A 336 0.14 -6.08 -22.71
N ALA A 337 -1.14 -6.43 -22.86
CA ALA A 337 -2.21 -6.13 -21.90
C ALA A 337 -2.24 -4.65 -21.46
N LEU A 338 -1.80 -3.74 -22.33
CA LEU A 338 -1.79 -2.30 -22.06
C LEU A 338 -3.19 -1.72 -22.27
N TYR A 339 -3.52 -0.69 -21.52
CA TYR A 339 -4.75 0.08 -21.70
C TYR A 339 -4.49 1.56 -21.45
N ASP A 340 -5.25 2.38 -22.16
CA ASP A 340 -5.33 3.81 -21.96
C ASP A 340 -6.52 4.13 -21.07
N GLY A 341 -6.37 5.17 -20.27
CA GLY A 341 -7.38 5.61 -19.33
C GLY A 341 -7.25 7.08 -19.00
N ALA A 342 -8.16 7.56 -18.15
CA ALA A 342 -8.11 8.90 -17.60
C ALA A 342 -8.34 8.87 -16.09
N LEU A 343 -7.58 9.69 -15.37
CA LEU A 343 -7.75 9.88 -13.93
C LEU A 343 -7.58 11.35 -13.60
N LEU A 344 -8.49 11.92 -12.80
CA LEU A 344 -8.55 13.35 -12.52
C LEU A 344 -8.51 14.22 -13.81
N GLY A 345 -9.18 13.74 -14.87
CA GLY A 345 -9.22 14.40 -16.19
C GLY A 345 -7.91 14.34 -16.99
N ARG A 346 -6.90 13.59 -16.54
CA ARG A 346 -5.59 13.48 -17.20
C ARG A 346 -5.40 12.08 -17.78
N PRO A 347 -4.88 11.96 -19.02
CA PRO A 347 -4.68 10.67 -19.65
C PRO A 347 -3.54 9.91 -18.97
N PHE A 348 -3.63 8.59 -18.95
CA PHE A 348 -2.56 7.69 -18.56
C PHE A 348 -2.58 6.43 -19.43
N ARG A 349 -1.47 5.70 -19.42
CA ARG A 349 -1.38 4.34 -19.96
C ARG A 349 -0.79 3.42 -18.90
N SER A 350 -1.39 2.25 -18.73
CA SER A 350 -0.94 1.23 -17.76
C SER A 350 -1.07 -0.18 -18.35
N VAL A 351 -0.58 -1.17 -17.62
CA VAL A 351 -0.82 -2.59 -17.88
C VAL A 351 -1.97 -3.08 -16.98
N ALA A 352 -2.79 -4.00 -17.48
CA ALA A 352 -3.78 -4.69 -16.66
C ALA A 352 -3.11 -5.55 -15.57
N LYS A 353 -3.51 -5.33 -14.32
CA LYS A 353 -2.96 -5.96 -13.12
C LYS A 353 -3.96 -6.93 -12.48
N THR A 354 -3.58 -8.20 -12.34
CA THR A 354 -4.49 -9.26 -11.84
C THR A 354 -4.77 -9.15 -10.35
N PHE A 355 -3.78 -8.76 -9.55
CA PHE A 355 -3.99 -8.53 -8.12
C PHE A 355 -4.99 -7.39 -7.87
N GLN A 356 -4.96 -6.33 -8.68
CA GLN A 356 -5.98 -5.27 -8.64
C GLN A 356 -7.37 -5.76 -9.05
N VAL A 357 -7.47 -6.70 -9.99
CA VAL A 357 -8.73 -7.36 -10.36
C VAL A 357 -9.30 -8.12 -9.17
N ARG A 358 -8.45 -8.83 -8.43
CA ARG A 358 -8.83 -9.55 -7.21
C ARG A 358 -9.38 -8.57 -6.15
N VAL A 359 -8.62 -7.53 -5.82
CA VAL A 359 -9.04 -6.49 -4.87
C VAL A 359 -10.38 -5.87 -5.25
N TRP A 360 -10.57 -5.48 -6.51
CA TRP A 360 -11.83 -4.90 -6.98
C TRP A 360 -13.00 -5.87 -6.84
N ARG A 361 -12.82 -7.14 -7.20
CA ARG A 361 -13.87 -8.16 -7.06
C ARG A 361 -14.22 -8.44 -5.60
N ASP A 362 -13.25 -8.38 -4.70
CA ASP A 362 -13.46 -8.61 -3.27
C ASP A 362 -14.24 -7.43 -2.66
N LEU A 363 -13.90 -6.20 -3.01
CA LEU A 363 -14.68 -5.00 -2.65
C LEU A 363 -16.11 -5.06 -3.19
N ARG A 364 -16.32 -5.49 -4.44
CA ARG A 364 -17.67 -5.65 -4.99
C ARG A 364 -18.49 -6.69 -4.23
N ARG A 365 -17.90 -7.84 -3.89
CA ARG A 365 -18.61 -8.85 -3.07
C ARG A 365 -18.94 -8.32 -1.68
N ALA A 366 -18.05 -7.56 -1.06
CA ALA A 366 -18.31 -6.93 0.23
C ALA A 366 -19.43 -5.88 0.14
N TRP A 367 -19.44 -5.08 -0.93
CA TRP A 367 -20.49 -4.11 -1.23
C TRP A 367 -21.87 -4.76 -1.42
N ASP A 368 -21.92 -5.83 -2.23
CA ASP A 368 -23.14 -6.57 -2.52
C ASP A 368 -23.71 -7.27 -1.28
N ALA A 369 -22.87 -7.56 -0.27
CA ALA A 369 -23.29 -8.13 1.00
C ALA A 369 -23.86 -7.10 1.99
N LEU A 370 -23.67 -5.78 1.76
CA LEU A 370 -24.23 -4.74 2.61
C LEU A 370 -25.74 -4.65 2.47
N ASP A 371 -26.44 -4.36 3.58
CA ASP A 371 -27.84 -3.97 3.55
C ASP A 371 -28.03 -2.55 2.97
N ALA A 372 -29.26 -2.18 2.67
CA ALA A 372 -29.58 -0.88 2.05
C ALA A 372 -29.18 0.32 2.92
N GLY A 373 -29.27 0.21 4.25
CA GLY A 373 -28.89 1.28 5.17
C GLY A 373 -27.38 1.48 5.17
N ALA A 374 -26.62 0.40 5.24
CA ALA A 374 -25.16 0.44 5.22
C ALA A 374 -24.62 0.98 3.88
N ARG A 375 -25.22 0.58 2.75
CA ARG A 375 -24.88 1.16 1.44
C ARG A 375 -25.14 2.66 1.41
N THR A 376 -26.33 3.09 1.82
CA THR A 376 -26.70 4.52 1.84
C THR A 376 -25.69 5.36 2.65
N SER A 377 -25.25 4.85 3.81
CA SER A 377 -24.25 5.54 4.65
C SER A 377 -22.90 5.75 3.95
N VAL A 378 -22.44 4.76 3.16
CA VAL A 378 -21.19 4.86 2.41
C VAL A 378 -21.36 5.70 1.14
N GLU A 379 -22.45 5.52 0.39
CA GLU A 379 -22.76 6.30 -0.81
C GLU A 379 -22.87 7.79 -0.52
N ALA A 380 -23.42 8.16 0.64
CA ALA A 380 -23.53 9.56 1.07
C ALA A 380 -22.18 10.28 1.18
N LEU A 381 -21.07 9.55 1.29
CA LEU A 381 -19.71 10.11 1.37
C LEU A 381 -18.95 10.05 0.03
N LEU A 382 -19.43 9.26 -0.92
CA LEU A 382 -18.82 9.10 -2.23
C LEU A 382 -19.32 10.19 -3.20
N PRO A 383 -18.46 10.64 -4.14
CA PRO A 383 -18.91 11.56 -5.18
C PRO A 383 -19.91 10.84 -6.09
N ALA A 384 -20.87 11.58 -6.67
CA ALA A 384 -22.00 11.00 -7.43
C ALA A 384 -21.60 10.07 -8.60
N GLY A 385 -20.37 10.18 -9.11
CA GLY A 385 -19.80 9.34 -10.16
C GLY A 385 -19.09 8.07 -9.67
N ALA A 386 -18.72 7.99 -8.38
CA ALA A 386 -18.01 6.84 -7.82
C ALA A 386 -19.01 5.73 -7.48
N ARG A 387 -19.06 4.73 -8.35
CA ARG A 387 -20.07 3.67 -8.32
C ARG A 387 -19.39 2.34 -8.03
N LEU A 388 -19.62 1.81 -6.83
CA LEU A 388 -19.02 0.55 -6.35
C LEU A 388 -19.77 -0.69 -6.87
N ASP A 389 -20.98 -0.50 -7.41
CA ASP A 389 -21.88 -1.56 -7.90
C ASP A 389 -21.60 -1.99 -9.35
N ARG A 390 -20.85 -1.20 -10.12
CA ARG A 390 -20.62 -1.44 -11.55
C ARG A 390 -19.17 -1.24 -11.96
N ASP A 391 -18.81 -1.92 -13.05
CA ASP A 391 -17.58 -1.60 -13.79
C ASP A 391 -17.78 -0.27 -14.54
N GLY A 392 -16.69 0.37 -14.97
CA GLY A 392 -16.77 1.68 -15.63
C GLY A 392 -17.64 1.60 -16.87
N ALA A 393 -18.39 2.68 -17.17
CA ALA A 393 -18.99 2.80 -18.50
C ALA A 393 -17.82 2.79 -19.50
N ALA A 394 -17.82 1.84 -20.44
CA ALA A 394 -16.84 1.80 -21.51
C ALA A 394 -16.82 3.18 -22.20
N ALA A 395 -15.73 3.92 -22.02
CA ALA A 395 -15.46 5.15 -22.76
C ALA A 395 -15.00 4.80 -24.18
#